data_AF-A0A4V6YRZ7-F1
#
_entry.id   AF-A0A4V6YRZ7-F1
#
_cell.length_a   1.000
_cell.length_b   1.000
_cell.length_c   1.000
_cell.angle_alpha   90.00
_cell.angle_beta   90.00
_cell.angle_gamma   90.00
#
_symmetry.space_group_name_H-M   'P 1'
#
loop_
_entity.id
_entity.type
_entity.pdbx_description
1 polymer ?
#
loop_
_entity_poly.entity_id
_entity_poly.type
_entity_poly.pdbx_seq_one_letter_code
_entity_poly.pdbx_strand_id
1 'polypeptide(L)'
;MKTLEELKAIFRESGDDIRDKFWELIKSNNLEAVKEFLKDYPIPEIFFENCFQNRWTRKVKLEPFFPSPLVLAHAGLAYEKDKSFAMIEYFESLGLKADDEYDWYNALSGYIDWEGKNPKVIEYFLGKGATFETYTEYGSAPIHNWAMFGKPKKLEVALKAGANIEMKSIKTDNKLRVGWSNIDATPLYEAVTDDENRVASCTGILIKYGAEVNAVHCSLNDDGTWFAIRSILDVAYGSKNKKLLKEAGAKTWKQLVKEYNIDTSLELSEQYRIYNELLEKKKKAK
;
A
#
# COMPACT_ATOMS: atom_id res chain seq x y z
N MET A 1 -18.32 5.26 32.09
CA MET A 1 -17.55 5.83 30.96
C MET A 1 -16.23 6.33 31.50
N LYS A 2 -15.12 5.89 30.91
CA LYS A 2 -13.76 6.29 31.30
C LYS A 2 -13.48 7.72 30.87
N THR A 3 -12.71 8.43 31.68
CA THR A 3 -12.19 9.77 31.39
C THR A 3 -10.95 9.68 30.48
N LEU A 4 -10.61 10.78 29.80
CA LEU A 4 -9.40 10.86 28.97
C LEU A 4 -8.11 10.53 29.74
N GLU A 5 -8.01 10.94 31.01
CA GLU A 5 -6.83 10.66 31.84
C GLU A 5 -6.73 9.17 32.21
N GLU A 6 -7.86 8.51 32.48
CA GLU A 6 -7.91 7.06 32.66
C GLU A 6 -7.52 6.33 31.36
N LEU A 7 -8.00 6.80 30.20
CA LEU A 7 -7.61 6.23 28.91
C LEU A 7 -6.12 6.37 28.64
N LYS A 8 -5.52 7.54 28.94
CA LYS A 8 -4.06 7.74 28.80
C LYS A 8 -3.26 6.86 29.76
N ALA A 9 -3.75 6.63 30.98
CA ALA A 9 -3.14 5.68 31.91
C ALA A 9 -3.20 4.26 31.36
N ILE A 10 -4.38 3.79 30.95
CA ILE A 10 -4.59 2.47 30.33
C ILE A 10 -3.70 2.31 29.09
N PHE A 11 -3.70 3.29 28.19
CA PHE A 11 -2.88 3.24 26.98
C PHE A 11 -1.40 3.08 27.31
N ARG A 12 -0.92 3.74 28.36
CA ARG A 12 0.48 3.64 28.79
C ARG A 12 0.82 2.30 29.46
N GLU A 13 -0.09 1.74 30.23
CA GLU A 13 0.19 0.58 31.08
C GLU A 13 -0.17 -0.75 30.40
N SER A 14 -1.25 -0.77 29.61
CA SER A 14 -1.87 -1.99 29.05
C SER A 14 -2.54 -1.73 27.69
N GLY A 15 -2.14 -0.67 26.96
CA GLY A 15 -2.79 -0.26 25.71
C GLY A 15 -2.82 -1.35 24.65
N ASP A 16 -1.72 -2.07 24.47
CA ASP A 16 -1.60 -3.17 23.51
C ASP A 16 -2.52 -4.35 23.90
N ASP A 17 -2.58 -4.73 25.19
CA ASP A 17 -3.47 -5.79 25.68
C ASP A 17 -4.96 -5.44 25.45
N ILE A 18 -5.32 -4.17 25.67
CA ILE A 18 -6.69 -3.69 25.44
C ILE A 18 -7.03 -3.67 23.94
N ARG A 19 -6.07 -3.28 23.09
CA ARG A 19 -6.20 -3.36 21.63
C ARG A 19 -6.41 -4.81 21.19
N ASP A 20 -5.56 -5.72 21.61
CA ASP A 20 -5.65 -7.14 21.26
C ASP A 20 -6.98 -7.75 21.71
N LYS A 21 -7.42 -7.45 22.93
CA LYS A 21 -8.74 -7.87 23.42
C LYS A 21 -9.87 -7.34 22.53
N PHE A 22 -9.81 -6.07 22.13
CA PHE A 22 -10.82 -5.47 21.27
C PHE A 22 -10.82 -6.10 19.87
N TRP A 23 -9.64 -6.36 19.29
CA TRP A 23 -9.51 -7.06 18.02
C TRP A 23 -10.07 -8.48 18.08
N GLU A 24 -9.81 -9.23 19.16
CA GLU A 24 -10.39 -10.57 19.35
C GLU A 24 -11.91 -10.53 19.51
N LEU A 25 -12.45 -9.53 20.22
CA LEU A 25 -13.90 -9.35 20.33
C LEU A 25 -14.54 -9.09 18.97
N ILE A 26 -13.97 -8.21 18.15
CA ILE A 26 -14.47 -7.96 16.80
C ILE A 26 -14.36 -9.23 15.95
N LYS A 27 -13.20 -9.89 15.93
CA LYS A 27 -12.98 -11.14 15.18
C LYS A 27 -13.88 -12.26 15.68
N SER A 28 -14.32 -12.25 16.95
CA SER A 28 -15.30 -13.21 17.48
C SER A 28 -16.67 -13.09 16.77
N ASN A 29 -16.92 -11.95 16.12
CA ASN A 29 -18.19 -11.53 15.52
C ASN A 29 -19.35 -11.48 16.52
N ASN A 30 -19.04 -11.20 17.80
CA ASN A 30 -20.03 -11.01 18.84
C ASN A 30 -20.35 -9.52 19.01
N LEU A 31 -21.34 -9.04 18.26
CA LEU A 31 -21.74 -7.63 18.25
C LEU A 31 -22.18 -7.13 19.63
N GLU A 32 -22.87 -7.95 20.42
CA GLU A 32 -23.32 -7.55 21.76
C GLU A 32 -22.14 -7.40 22.73
N ALA A 33 -21.14 -8.28 22.64
CA ALA A 33 -19.91 -8.13 23.44
C ALA A 33 -19.09 -6.90 23.02
N VAL A 34 -19.06 -6.55 21.73
CA VAL A 34 -18.43 -5.31 21.25
C VAL A 34 -19.16 -4.08 21.80
N LYS A 35 -20.50 -4.05 21.72
CA LYS A 35 -21.31 -2.97 22.30
C LYS A 35 -21.10 -2.85 23.80
N GLU A 36 -21.09 -3.97 24.52
CA GLU A 36 -20.85 -4.00 25.96
C GLU A 36 -19.47 -3.45 26.30
N PHE A 37 -18.42 -3.88 25.58
CA PHE A 37 -17.07 -3.37 25.75
C PHE A 37 -17.02 -1.84 25.58
N LEU A 38 -17.68 -1.30 24.54
CA LEU A 38 -17.64 0.12 24.22
C LEU A 38 -18.44 1.01 25.18
N LYS A 39 -19.36 0.48 26.00
CA LYS A 39 -20.13 1.29 26.98
C LYS A 39 -19.25 2.06 27.95
N ASP A 40 -18.08 1.51 28.25
CA ASP A 40 -17.13 2.14 29.16
C ASP A 40 -16.17 3.11 28.46
N TYR A 41 -16.19 3.22 27.14
CA TYR A 41 -15.23 4.02 26.39
C TYR A 41 -15.93 5.16 25.65
N PRO A 42 -15.47 6.40 25.81
CA PRO A 42 -16.06 7.53 25.10
C PRO A 42 -15.63 7.50 23.63
N ILE A 43 -16.62 7.45 22.74
CA ILE A 43 -16.47 7.18 21.30
C ILE A 43 -15.59 8.22 20.59
N PRO A 44 -15.75 9.55 20.82
CA PRO A 44 -14.90 10.54 20.17
C PRO A 44 -13.41 10.32 20.43
N GLU A 45 -13.05 10.11 21.69
CA GLU A 45 -11.68 10.06 22.17
C GLU A 45 -10.97 8.77 21.72
N ILE A 46 -11.68 7.64 21.66
CA ILE A 46 -11.06 6.38 21.30
C ILE A 46 -10.91 6.17 19.79
N PHE A 47 -11.81 6.71 18.97
CA PHE A 47 -11.79 6.48 17.52
C PHE A 47 -11.24 7.65 16.71
N PHE A 48 -11.43 8.90 17.16
CA PHE A 48 -11.16 10.08 16.33
C PHE A 48 -10.08 11.00 16.92
N GLU A 49 -10.00 11.15 18.24
CA GLU A 49 -9.04 12.08 18.82
C GLU A 49 -7.62 11.50 18.90
N ASN A 50 -6.67 12.26 18.37
CA ASN A 50 -5.24 11.95 18.45
C ASN A 50 -4.70 12.30 19.83
N CYS A 51 -5.01 11.49 20.83
CA CYS A 51 -4.62 11.73 22.22
C CYS A 51 -3.50 10.83 22.74
N PHE A 52 -3.13 9.79 22.01
CA PHE A 52 -2.27 8.73 22.52
C PHE A 52 -0.91 8.72 21.82
N GLN A 53 0.18 8.75 22.58
CA GLN A 53 1.52 8.82 22.01
C GLN A 53 1.99 7.45 21.53
N ASN A 54 2.19 7.31 20.22
CA ASN A 54 2.77 6.12 19.64
C ASN A 54 4.26 6.00 20.04
N ARG A 55 4.65 4.86 20.61
CA ARG A 55 6.02 4.59 21.08
C ARG A 55 6.98 4.16 19.98
N TRP A 56 6.48 3.83 18.79
CA TRP A 56 7.23 3.18 17.72
C TRP A 56 7.80 4.13 16.67
N THR A 57 7.37 5.41 16.67
CA THR A 57 7.84 6.38 15.68
C THR A 57 8.83 7.38 16.29
N ARG A 58 9.83 7.81 15.50
CA ARG A 58 10.81 8.84 15.92
C ARG A 58 10.19 10.24 16.08
N LYS A 59 8.97 10.44 15.59
CA LYS A 59 8.19 11.68 15.76
C LYS A 59 7.21 11.48 16.91
N VAL A 60 6.96 12.50 17.73
CA VAL A 60 5.86 12.47 18.69
C VAL A 60 4.54 12.62 17.90
N LYS A 61 4.05 11.52 17.33
CA LYS A 61 2.74 11.46 16.67
C LYS A 61 1.73 10.95 17.68
N LEU A 62 0.68 11.74 17.89
CA LEU A 62 -0.49 11.29 18.64
C LEU A 62 -1.45 10.57 17.68
N GLU A 63 -2.10 9.52 18.16
CA GLU A 63 -3.04 8.68 17.42
C GLU A 63 -4.31 8.41 18.25
N PRO A 64 -5.42 7.96 17.62
CA PRO A 64 -6.57 7.45 18.36
C PRO A 64 -6.24 6.10 19.02
N PHE A 65 -7.02 5.73 20.05
CA PHE A 65 -6.83 4.44 20.72
C PHE A 65 -7.09 3.29 19.74
N PHE A 66 -8.19 3.35 18.99
CA PHE A 66 -8.60 2.39 17.99
C PHE A 66 -8.79 3.13 16.65
N PRO A 67 -7.79 3.16 15.76
CA PRO A 67 -7.93 3.87 14.50
C PRO A 67 -9.03 3.27 13.61
N SER A 68 -9.89 4.13 13.06
CA SER A 68 -11.04 3.76 12.22
C SER A 68 -10.71 2.72 11.14
N PRO A 69 -9.64 2.87 10.33
CA PRO A 69 -9.27 1.88 9.31
C PRO A 69 -9.00 0.48 9.86
N LEU A 70 -8.34 0.40 11.02
CA LEU A 70 -7.98 -0.86 11.64
C LEU A 70 -9.22 -1.57 12.21
N VAL A 71 -10.13 -0.80 12.80
CA VAL A 71 -11.40 -1.32 13.35
C VAL A 71 -12.26 -1.91 12.23
N LEU A 72 -12.46 -1.16 11.15
CA LEU A 72 -13.28 -1.60 10.02
C LEU A 72 -12.65 -2.80 9.30
N ALA A 73 -11.33 -2.81 9.11
CA ALA A 73 -10.62 -3.95 8.54
C ALA A 73 -10.81 -5.23 9.38
N HIS A 74 -10.72 -5.16 10.71
CA HIS A 74 -11.02 -6.29 11.61
C HIS A 74 -12.48 -6.73 11.53
N ALA A 75 -13.43 -5.78 11.43
CA ALA A 75 -14.84 -6.09 11.23
C ALA A 75 -15.08 -6.78 9.87
N GLY A 76 -14.33 -6.40 8.84
CA GLY A 76 -14.30 -7.10 7.55
C GLY A 76 -13.81 -8.54 7.64
N LEU A 77 -12.86 -8.85 8.53
CA LEU A 77 -12.45 -10.23 8.79
C LEU A 77 -13.55 -11.04 9.50
N ALA A 78 -14.32 -10.39 10.38
CA ALA A 78 -15.42 -11.01 11.12
C ALA A 78 -16.57 -11.47 10.19
N TYR A 79 -16.78 -10.79 9.05
CA TYR A 79 -17.75 -11.16 8.02
C TYR A 79 -17.68 -12.63 7.63
N GLU A 80 -16.49 -13.26 7.65
CA GLU A 80 -16.36 -14.65 7.22
C GLU A 80 -17.18 -15.64 8.06
N LYS A 81 -17.55 -15.28 9.30
CA LYS A 81 -18.23 -16.18 10.25
C LYS A 81 -19.72 -16.36 9.97
N ASP A 82 -20.43 -15.30 9.62
CA ASP A 82 -21.88 -15.31 9.40
C ASP A 82 -22.31 -14.68 8.07
N LYS A 83 -21.35 -14.15 7.29
CA LYS A 83 -21.57 -13.41 6.03
C LYS A 83 -22.46 -12.17 6.21
N SER A 84 -22.36 -11.51 7.36
CA SER A 84 -23.10 -10.31 7.69
C SER A 84 -22.19 -9.07 7.77
N PHE A 85 -22.68 -7.95 7.23
CA PHE A 85 -22.02 -6.65 7.38
C PHE A 85 -22.39 -5.93 8.69
N ALA A 86 -23.23 -6.51 9.54
CA ALA A 86 -23.75 -5.86 10.75
C ALA A 86 -22.67 -5.29 11.69
N MET A 87 -21.51 -5.96 11.81
CA MET A 87 -20.38 -5.45 12.58
C MET A 87 -19.78 -4.18 11.94
N ILE A 88 -19.59 -4.19 10.62
CA ILE A 88 -19.09 -3.03 9.86
C ILE A 88 -20.10 -1.89 9.93
N GLU A 89 -21.37 -2.17 9.66
CA GLU A 89 -22.47 -1.19 9.69
C GLU A 89 -22.65 -0.56 11.08
N TYR A 90 -22.45 -1.34 12.15
CA TYR A 90 -22.46 -0.79 13.51
C TYR A 90 -21.33 0.22 13.71
N PHE A 91 -20.10 -0.11 13.33
CA PHE A 91 -18.98 0.84 13.43
C PHE A 91 -19.16 2.08 12.55
N GLU A 92 -19.69 1.92 11.34
CA GLU A 92 -20.07 3.04 10.48
C GLU A 92 -21.15 3.93 11.13
N SER A 93 -22.10 3.34 11.85
CA SER A 93 -23.12 4.11 12.60
C SER A 93 -22.53 4.95 13.74
N LEU A 94 -21.33 4.61 14.22
CA LEU A 94 -20.56 5.39 15.17
C LEU A 94 -19.68 6.47 14.50
N GLY A 95 -19.69 6.54 13.17
CA GLY A 95 -19.00 7.56 12.37
C GLY A 95 -17.67 7.12 11.76
N LEU A 96 -17.27 5.86 11.92
CA LEU A 96 -16.06 5.33 11.27
C LEU A 96 -16.27 5.21 9.76
N LYS A 97 -15.25 5.53 8.96
CA LYS A 97 -15.33 5.47 7.50
C LYS A 97 -14.25 4.58 6.91
N ALA A 98 -14.63 3.85 5.85
CA ALA A 98 -13.73 2.91 5.18
C ALA A 98 -12.56 3.60 4.47
N ASP A 99 -12.74 4.87 4.08
CA ASP A 99 -11.77 5.72 3.39
C ASP A 99 -10.93 6.59 4.34
N ASP A 100 -11.16 6.52 5.65
CA ASP A 100 -10.25 7.13 6.62
C ASP A 100 -8.83 6.59 6.42
N GLU A 101 -7.83 7.44 6.60
CA GLU A 101 -6.42 7.04 6.50
C GLU A 101 -5.75 7.00 7.87
N TYR A 102 -5.09 5.89 8.17
CA TYR A 102 -4.28 5.73 9.37
C TYR A 102 -2.99 5.03 9.00
N ASP A 103 -1.86 5.72 9.18
CA ASP A 103 -0.54 5.21 8.82
C ASP A 103 -0.62 4.49 7.47
N TRP A 104 -0.96 5.24 6.41
CA TRP A 104 -1.08 4.78 5.00
C TRP A 104 -2.07 3.64 4.71
N TYR A 105 -2.77 3.13 5.71
CA TYR A 105 -3.88 2.20 5.53
C TYR A 105 -5.21 2.93 5.45
N ASN A 106 -6.12 2.34 4.69
CA ASN A 106 -7.55 2.50 4.89
C ASN A 106 -8.15 1.11 5.21
N ALA A 107 -9.47 1.01 5.37
CA ALA A 107 -10.09 -0.26 5.74
C ALA A 107 -9.80 -1.39 4.73
N LEU A 108 -9.73 -1.05 3.44
CA LEU A 108 -9.45 -2.02 2.37
C LEU A 108 -8.02 -2.57 2.43
N SER A 109 -7.02 -1.70 2.48
CA SER A 109 -5.62 -2.13 2.51
C SER A 109 -5.29 -2.84 3.82
N GLY A 110 -5.82 -2.37 4.96
CA GLY A 110 -5.71 -3.05 6.24
C GLY A 110 -6.35 -4.45 6.25
N TYR A 111 -7.54 -4.59 5.67
CA TYR A 111 -8.23 -5.89 5.54
C TYR A 111 -7.37 -6.90 4.77
N ILE A 112 -6.83 -6.51 3.62
CA ILE A 112 -5.93 -7.35 2.82
C ILE A 112 -4.63 -7.65 3.57
N ASP A 113 -4.12 -6.68 4.34
CA ASP A 113 -2.89 -6.87 5.09
C ASP A 113 -3.01 -7.88 6.23
N TRP A 114 -4.21 -8.06 6.77
CA TRP A 114 -4.54 -9.13 7.71
C TRP A 114 -5.16 -10.35 7.04
N GLU A 115 -4.77 -10.62 5.79
CA GLU A 115 -5.11 -11.84 5.03
C GLU A 115 -6.59 -11.93 4.60
N GLY A 116 -7.31 -10.82 4.67
CA GLY A 116 -8.64 -10.65 4.09
C GLY A 116 -8.60 -10.79 2.56
N LYS A 117 -9.57 -11.51 2.00
CA LYS A 117 -9.61 -11.82 0.55
C LYS A 117 -11.01 -12.08 0.00
N ASN A 118 -12.06 -11.83 0.78
CA ASN A 118 -13.43 -12.06 0.31
C ASN A 118 -13.83 -10.94 -0.66
N PRO A 119 -14.21 -11.27 -1.92
CA PRO A 119 -14.61 -10.26 -2.89
C PRO A 119 -15.74 -9.35 -2.41
N LYS A 120 -16.72 -9.87 -1.66
CA LYS A 120 -17.84 -9.06 -1.16
C LYS A 120 -17.40 -8.00 -0.15
N VAL A 121 -16.43 -8.32 0.71
CA VAL A 121 -15.89 -7.35 1.67
C VAL A 121 -15.04 -6.30 0.97
N ILE A 122 -14.25 -6.73 -0.02
CA ILE A 122 -13.45 -5.84 -0.86
C ILE A 122 -14.36 -4.87 -1.65
N GLU A 123 -15.38 -5.39 -2.33
CA GLU A 123 -16.39 -4.61 -3.05
C GLU A 123 -17.13 -3.65 -2.12
N TYR A 124 -17.46 -4.10 -0.90
CA TYR A 124 -18.08 -3.25 0.11
C TYR A 124 -17.18 -2.05 0.46
N PHE A 125 -15.91 -2.27 0.79
CA PHE A 125 -15.00 -1.18 1.14
C PHE A 125 -14.71 -0.24 -0.04
N LEU A 126 -14.52 -0.78 -1.25
CA LEU A 126 -14.40 0.02 -2.47
C LEU A 126 -15.65 0.88 -2.69
N GLY A 127 -16.85 0.30 -2.50
CA GLY A 127 -18.12 1.01 -2.60
C GLY A 127 -18.33 2.09 -1.53
N LYS A 128 -17.56 2.03 -0.43
CA LYS A 128 -17.52 3.03 0.65
C LYS A 128 -16.38 4.05 0.50
N GLY A 129 -15.72 4.08 -0.66
CA GLY A 129 -14.69 5.07 -0.99
C GLY A 129 -13.25 4.65 -0.63
N ALA A 130 -13.04 3.50 0.01
CA ALA A 130 -11.69 2.99 0.24
C ALA A 130 -10.99 2.76 -1.11
N THR A 131 -9.69 3.03 -1.16
CA THR A 131 -8.90 3.00 -2.40
C THR A 131 -7.55 2.31 -2.19
N PHE A 132 -6.90 1.90 -3.28
CA PHE A 132 -5.49 1.49 -3.25
C PHE A 132 -4.52 2.67 -3.34
N GLU A 133 -5.00 3.87 -3.65
CA GLU A 133 -4.24 5.11 -3.83
C GLU A 133 -3.99 5.85 -2.51
N THR A 134 -3.69 5.11 -1.43
CA THR A 134 -3.20 5.69 -0.18
C THR A 134 -1.68 5.68 -0.18
N TYR A 135 -1.03 6.72 0.36
CA TYR A 135 0.43 6.85 0.28
C TYR A 135 1.07 6.95 1.68
N THR A 136 2.15 6.20 1.86
CA THR A 136 3.06 6.35 3.00
C THR A 136 3.74 7.71 3.00
N GLU A 137 4.36 8.08 4.12
CA GLU A 137 5.26 9.24 4.19
C GLU A 137 6.49 9.11 3.26
N TYR A 138 6.70 7.93 2.66
CA TYR A 138 7.73 7.64 1.67
C TYR A 138 7.19 7.63 0.23
N GLY A 139 5.90 7.90 0.04
CA GLY A 139 5.29 7.97 -1.29
C GLY A 139 4.97 6.62 -1.93
N SER A 140 5.16 5.51 -1.20
CA SER A 140 4.72 4.18 -1.61
C SER A 140 3.27 3.94 -1.20
N ALA A 141 2.46 3.42 -2.11
CA ALA A 141 1.13 2.86 -1.84
C ALA A 141 1.18 1.37 -1.46
N PRO A 142 0.10 0.77 -0.90
CA PRO A 142 0.08 -0.63 -0.47
C PRO A 142 0.59 -1.63 -1.52
N ILE A 143 0.26 -1.42 -2.80
CA ILE A 143 0.68 -2.30 -3.90
C ILE A 143 2.21 -2.33 -4.10
N HIS A 144 2.89 -1.21 -3.88
CA HIS A 144 4.36 -1.13 -3.93
C HIS A 144 4.98 -1.95 -2.80
N ASN A 145 4.44 -1.81 -1.58
CA ASN A 145 4.93 -2.54 -0.41
C ASN A 145 4.71 -4.05 -0.56
N TRP A 146 3.55 -4.48 -1.06
CA TRP A 146 3.30 -5.91 -1.33
C TRP A 146 4.23 -6.48 -2.39
N ALA A 147 4.57 -5.69 -3.41
CA ALA A 147 5.57 -6.05 -4.40
C ALA A 147 6.96 -6.15 -3.75
N MET A 148 7.47 -5.06 -3.16
CA MET A 148 8.80 -4.97 -2.52
C MET A 148 9.03 -6.08 -1.50
N PHE A 149 8.11 -6.27 -0.55
CA PHE A 149 8.29 -7.21 0.55
C PHE A 149 7.89 -8.65 0.22
N GLY A 150 7.71 -8.98 -1.07
CA GLY A 150 7.42 -10.34 -1.53
C GLY A 150 6.12 -10.90 -0.93
N LYS A 151 5.01 -10.16 -1.06
CA LYS A 151 3.67 -10.54 -0.58
C LYS A 151 2.75 -10.93 -1.74
N PRO A 152 3.01 -12.05 -2.45
CA PRO A 152 2.31 -12.40 -3.70
C PRO A 152 0.80 -12.59 -3.53
N LYS A 153 0.35 -13.14 -2.39
CA LYS A 153 -1.08 -13.36 -2.13
C LYS A 153 -1.84 -12.04 -2.02
N LYS A 154 -1.31 -11.08 -1.27
CA LYS A 154 -1.91 -9.74 -1.08
C LYS A 154 -1.93 -8.97 -2.39
N LEU A 155 -0.81 -9.01 -3.11
CA LEU A 155 -0.67 -8.43 -4.44
C LEU A 155 -1.71 -8.99 -5.43
N GLU A 156 -1.88 -10.31 -5.50
CA GLU A 156 -2.85 -10.92 -6.40
C GLU A 156 -4.30 -10.59 -6.03
N VAL A 157 -4.63 -10.50 -4.73
CA VAL A 157 -5.96 -10.05 -4.28
C VAL A 157 -6.23 -8.62 -4.73
N ALA A 158 -5.27 -7.71 -4.52
CA ALA A 158 -5.40 -6.32 -4.92
C ALA A 158 -5.55 -6.13 -6.44
N LEU A 159 -4.76 -6.85 -7.24
CA LEU A 159 -4.86 -6.79 -8.69
C LEU A 159 -6.21 -7.30 -9.21
N LYS A 160 -6.74 -8.39 -8.63
CA LYS A 160 -8.10 -8.88 -8.95
C LYS A 160 -9.19 -7.88 -8.55
N ALA A 161 -8.94 -7.09 -7.51
CA ALA A 161 -9.83 -6.04 -7.03
C ALA A 161 -9.70 -4.71 -7.81
N GLY A 162 -8.88 -4.66 -8.86
CA GLY A 162 -8.74 -3.47 -9.72
C GLY A 162 -7.69 -2.47 -9.26
N ALA A 163 -6.77 -2.84 -8.36
CA ALA A 163 -5.62 -2.00 -8.05
C ALA A 163 -4.81 -1.68 -9.32
N ASN A 164 -4.43 -0.42 -9.50
CA ASN A 164 -3.66 0.02 -10.65
C ASN A 164 -2.27 -0.63 -10.65
N ILE A 165 -2.03 -1.54 -11.61
CA ILE A 165 -0.76 -2.26 -11.76
C ILE A 165 0.42 -1.36 -12.15
N GLU A 166 0.13 -0.21 -12.79
CA GLU A 166 1.08 0.82 -13.18
C GLU A 166 1.09 2.00 -12.19
N MET A 167 0.55 1.81 -10.98
CA MET A 167 0.56 2.84 -9.96
C MET A 167 1.99 3.30 -9.73
N LYS A 168 2.17 4.62 -9.70
CA LYS A 168 3.47 5.23 -9.43
C LYS A 168 3.52 5.68 -7.99
N SER A 169 4.63 5.39 -7.34
CA SER A 169 5.01 6.06 -6.10
C SER A 169 5.23 7.54 -6.34
N ILE A 170 4.94 8.35 -5.33
CA ILE A 170 4.98 9.81 -5.42
C ILE A 170 6.18 10.39 -4.66
N LYS A 171 6.59 11.60 -5.03
CA LYS A 171 7.56 12.36 -4.24
C LYS A 171 6.92 12.83 -2.93
N THR A 172 7.66 12.77 -1.84
CA THR A 172 7.25 13.37 -0.55
C THR A 172 8.31 14.35 -0.03
N ASP A 173 7.92 15.21 0.91
CA ASP A 173 8.81 16.18 1.54
C ASP A 173 9.74 15.56 2.61
N ASN A 174 9.73 14.23 2.75
CA ASN A 174 10.44 13.55 3.82
C ASN A 174 11.96 13.47 3.53
N LYS A 175 12.68 14.52 3.95
CA LYS A 175 14.14 14.65 3.85
C LYS A 175 14.94 13.57 4.60
N LEU A 176 14.31 12.75 5.46
CA LEU A 176 15.03 11.77 6.31
C LEU A 176 15.41 10.48 5.59
N ARG A 177 15.02 10.31 4.31
CA ARG A 177 15.39 9.16 3.47
C ARG A 177 15.59 9.55 2.00
N VAL A 178 16.40 10.58 1.77
CA VAL A 178 16.88 11.00 0.43
C VAL A 178 17.52 9.85 -0.38
N GLY A 179 17.85 8.71 0.26
CA GLY A 179 18.47 7.54 -0.37
C GLY A 179 17.55 6.47 -0.96
N TRP A 180 16.22 6.69 -1.06
CA TRP A 180 15.33 5.80 -1.82
C TRP A 180 14.67 6.61 -2.91
N SER A 181 15.41 6.79 -4.00
CA SER A 181 15.05 7.50 -5.23
C SER A 181 13.92 6.80 -6.02
N ASN A 182 12.97 6.17 -5.36
CA ASN A 182 11.88 5.42 -5.99
C ASN A 182 10.71 6.33 -6.36
N ILE A 183 10.92 7.57 -6.80
CA ILE A 183 9.84 8.38 -7.36
C ILE A 183 9.44 7.76 -8.70
N ASP A 184 8.15 7.68 -9.00
CA ASP A 184 7.64 7.04 -10.22
C ASP A 184 7.98 5.54 -10.34
N ALA A 185 8.36 4.89 -9.24
CA ALA A 185 8.52 3.44 -9.22
C ALA A 185 7.15 2.77 -9.35
N THR A 186 7.06 1.77 -10.21
CA THR A 186 5.88 0.91 -10.33
C THR A 186 6.01 -0.29 -9.38
N PRO A 187 4.91 -1.01 -9.08
CA PRO A 187 4.99 -2.30 -8.39
C PRO A 187 5.99 -3.26 -9.03
N LEU A 188 6.11 -3.29 -10.36
CA LEU A 188 7.09 -4.14 -11.04
C LEU A 188 8.52 -3.70 -10.79
N TYR A 189 8.79 -2.39 -10.75
CA TYR A 189 10.09 -1.88 -10.35
C TYR A 189 10.47 -2.37 -8.94
N GLU A 190 9.56 -2.21 -7.97
CA GLU A 190 9.81 -2.63 -6.60
C GLU A 190 9.98 -4.15 -6.45
N ALA A 191 9.26 -4.93 -7.26
CA ALA A 191 9.38 -6.39 -7.24
C ALA A 191 10.74 -6.90 -7.75
N VAL A 192 11.45 -6.10 -8.54
CA VAL A 192 12.69 -6.56 -9.18
C VAL A 192 13.95 -6.01 -8.54
N THR A 193 13.88 -5.00 -7.66
CA THR A 193 15.06 -4.33 -7.08
C THR A 193 15.55 -4.94 -5.76
N ASP A 194 14.78 -5.83 -5.12
CA ASP A 194 15.12 -6.45 -3.83
C ASP A 194 15.54 -7.94 -3.95
N ASP A 195 16.19 -8.49 -2.91
CA ASP A 195 16.98 -9.74 -2.90
C ASP A 195 16.20 -11.05 -3.24
N GLU A 196 16.92 -11.99 -3.87
CA GLU A 196 16.55 -13.07 -4.79
C GLU A 196 15.44 -14.04 -4.36
N ASN A 197 15.18 -14.23 -3.07
CA ASN A 197 14.38 -15.37 -2.61
C ASN A 197 12.91 -15.06 -2.28
N ARG A 198 12.53 -13.78 -2.12
CA ARG A 198 11.16 -13.41 -1.70
C ARG A 198 10.30 -12.84 -2.83
N VAL A 199 10.91 -12.24 -3.84
CA VAL A 199 10.22 -11.27 -4.70
C VAL A 199 9.91 -11.76 -6.12
N ALA A 200 10.59 -12.80 -6.62
CA ALA A 200 10.34 -13.34 -7.95
C ALA A 200 8.90 -13.85 -8.17
N SER A 201 8.20 -14.26 -7.10
CA SER A 201 6.79 -14.62 -7.15
C SER A 201 5.91 -13.39 -7.45
N CYS A 202 6.23 -12.22 -6.89
CA CYS A 202 5.54 -10.96 -7.21
C CYS A 202 5.84 -10.52 -8.64
N THR A 203 7.09 -10.63 -9.11
CA THR A 203 7.46 -10.35 -10.52
C THR A 203 6.61 -11.17 -11.49
N GLY A 204 6.50 -12.49 -11.25
CA GLY A 204 5.68 -13.36 -12.08
C GLY A 204 4.20 -12.99 -12.08
N ILE A 205 3.65 -12.63 -10.91
CA ILE A 205 2.26 -12.14 -10.80
C ILE A 205 2.07 -10.84 -11.58
N LEU A 206 2.94 -9.86 -11.41
CA LEU A 206 2.82 -8.58 -12.10
C LEU A 206 2.90 -8.75 -13.63
N ILE A 207 3.83 -9.55 -14.12
CA ILE A 207 3.91 -9.88 -15.55
C ILE A 207 2.61 -10.57 -16.02
N LYS A 208 2.12 -11.57 -15.26
CA LYS A 208 0.88 -12.29 -15.58
C LYS A 208 -0.34 -11.36 -15.71
N TYR A 209 -0.43 -10.33 -14.88
CA TYR A 209 -1.53 -9.36 -14.89
C TYR A 209 -1.27 -8.17 -15.83
N GLY A 210 -0.17 -8.18 -16.59
CA GLY A 210 0.08 -7.22 -17.68
C GLY A 210 0.89 -5.99 -17.29
N ALA A 211 1.72 -6.07 -16.24
CA ALA A 211 2.65 -4.99 -15.92
C ALA A 211 3.59 -4.68 -17.12
N GLU A 212 3.85 -3.40 -17.36
CA GLU A 212 4.71 -2.93 -18.44
C GLU A 212 6.19 -3.22 -18.14
N VAL A 213 6.69 -4.30 -18.73
CA VAL A 213 8.07 -4.78 -18.52
C VAL A 213 9.14 -3.88 -19.13
N ASN A 214 8.78 -2.96 -20.02
CA ASN A 214 9.67 -1.94 -20.59
C ASN A 214 9.44 -0.55 -19.98
N ALA A 215 8.80 -0.46 -18.81
CA ALA A 215 8.75 0.78 -18.06
C ALA A 215 10.19 1.24 -17.73
N VAL A 216 10.37 2.56 -17.66
CA VAL A 216 11.65 3.17 -17.30
C VAL A 216 11.47 4.05 -16.08
N HIS A 217 12.50 4.06 -15.25
CA HIS A 217 12.58 4.83 -14.03
C HIS A 217 13.69 5.88 -14.16
N CYS A 218 13.43 7.06 -13.62
CA CYS A 218 14.38 8.16 -13.56
C CYS A 218 15.08 8.18 -12.21
N SER A 219 16.41 8.23 -12.23
CA SER A 219 17.18 8.34 -11.00
C SER A 219 17.69 9.77 -10.86
N LEU A 220 17.36 10.38 -9.72
CA LEU A 220 17.67 11.77 -9.38
C LEU A 220 18.71 11.84 -8.26
N ASN A 221 19.55 12.86 -8.31
CA ASN A 221 20.39 13.27 -7.18
C ASN A 221 19.54 14.01 -6.12
N ASP A 222 20.13 14.24 -4.94
CA ASP A 222 19.48 14.94 -3.82
C ASP A 222 18.99 16.36 -4.18
N ASP A 223 19.66 17.02 -5.13
CA ASP A 223 19.29 18.34 -5.65
C ASP A 223 18.20 18.29 -6.76
N GLY A 224 17.72 17.09 -7.10
CA GLY A 224 16.72 16.85 -8.13
C GLY A 224 17.28 16.76 -9.56
N THR A 225 18.60 16.85 -9.74
CA THR A 225 19.21 16.68 -11.07
C THR A 225 19.18 15.22 -11.52
N TRP A 226 18.95 15.00 -12.81
CA TRP A 226 18.88 13.66 -13.39
C TRP A 226 20.29 13.06 -13.54
N PHE A 227 20.48 11.82 -13.13
CA PHE A 227 21.76 11.13 -13.34
C PHE A 227 21.66 9.84 -14.17
N ALA A 228 20.48 9.21 -14.24
CA ALA A 228 20.28 8.02 -15.07
C ALA A 228 18.81 7.79 -15.45
N ILE A 229 18.62 7.08 -16.57
CA ILE A 229 17.38 6.40 -16.92
C ILE A 229 17.67 4.91 -16.91
N ARG A 230 16.83 4.12 -16.24
CA ARG A 230 16.99 2.66 -16.16
C ARG A 230 15.68 1.98 -16.51
N SER A 231 15.76 0.96 -17.35
CA SER A 231 14.61 0.06 -17.57
C SER A 231 14.42 -0.87 -16.37
N ILE A 232 13.24 -1.51 -16.28
CA ILE A 232 13.00 -2.61 -15.33
C ILE A 232 14.11 -3.69 -15.43
N LEU A 233 14.58 -4.02 -16.65
CA LEU A 233 15.61 -5.04 -16.82
C LEU A 233 17.00 -4.58 -16.33
N ASP A 234 17.30 -3.29 -16.40
CA ASP A 234 18.58 -2.75 -15.92
C ASP A 234 18.68 -2.78 -14.39
N VAL A 235 17.56 -2.53 -13.69
CA VAL A 235 17.50 -2.54 -12.23
C VAL A 235 17.23 -3.91 -11.63
N ALA A 236 16.78 -4.87 -12.45
CA ALA A 236 16.42 -6.19 -11.97
C ALA A 236 17.60 -6.88 -11.27
N TYR A 237 17.41 -7.18 -10.00
CA TYR A 237 18.29 -7.95 -9.16
C TYR A 237 17.99 -9.45 -9.30
N GLY A 238 19.06 -10.26 -9.29
CA GLY A 238 18.94 -11.71 -9.30
C GLY A 238 18.68 -12.37 -10.67
N SER A 239 19.12 -13.61 -10.79
CA SER A 239 19.05 -14.37 -12.06
C SER A 239 17.61 -14.72 -12.47
N LYS A 240 16.74 -15.02 -11.49
CA LYS A 240 15.35 -15.43 -11.72
C LYS A 240 14.47 -14.28 -12.24
N ASN A 241 14.54 -13.09 -11.64
CA ASN A 241 13.83 -11.91 -12.14
C ASN A 241 14.27 -11.55 -13.56
N LYS A 242 15.59 -11.50 -13.82
CA LYS A 242 16.12 -11.24 -15.16
C LYS A 242 15.62 -12.24 -16.19
N LYS A 243 15.51 -13.53 -15.84
CA LYS A 243 14.96 -14.56 -16.72
C LYS A 243 13.49 -14.30 -17.04
N LEU A 244 12.65 -14.12 -16.02
CA LEU A 244 11.21 -13.83 -16.20
C LEU A 244 10.97 -12.59 -17.07
N LEU A 245 11.70 -11.51 -16.79
CA LEU A 245 11.59 -10.26 -17.55
C LEU A 245 11.99 -10.45 -19.02
N LYS A 246 13.10 -11.14 -19.30
CA LYS A 246 13.54 -11.43 -20.67
C LYS A 246 12.53 -12.28 -21.42
N GLU A 247 11.98 -13.30 -20.77
CA GLU A 247 10.91 -14.15 -21.32
C GLU A 247 9.64 -13.33 -21.64
N ALA A 248 9.34 -12.33 -20.82
CA ALA A 248 8.26 -11.36 -21.04
C ALA A 248 8.58 -10.26 -22.07
N GLY A 249 9.79 -10.24 -22.64
CA GLY A 249 10.20 -9.26 -23.65
C GLY A 249 10.73 -7.93 -23.11
N ALA A 250 11.14 -7.88 -21.83
CA ALA A 250 11.83 -6.74 -21.25
C ALA A 250 13.17 -6.48 -21.94
N LYS A 251 13.50 -5.21 -22.11
CA LYS A 251 14.72 -4.73 -22.76
C LYS A 251 15.47 -3.77 -21.86
N THR A 252 16.80 -3.73 -22.01
CA THR A 252 17.63 -2.74 -21.34
C THR A 252 17.37 -1.34 -21.92
N TRP A 253 17.67 -0.28 -21.17
CA TRP A 253 17.56 1.09 -21.66
C TRP A 253 18.35 1.28 -22.96
N LYS A 254 19.56 0.71 -23.06
CA LYS A 254 20.38 0.74 -24.29
C LYS A 254 19.66 0.11 -25.49
N GLN A 255 18.91 -0.97 -25.29
CA GLN A 255 18.13 -1.60 -26.35
C GLN A 255 16.92 -0.76 -26.73
N LEU A 256 16.23 -0.17 -25.75
CA LEU A 256 15.07 0.70 -25.95
C LEU A 256 15.45 1.98 -26.69
N VAL A 257 16.56 2.62 -26.32
CA VAL A 257 17.12 3.79 -27.03
C VAL A 257 17.28 3.49 -28.52
N LYS A 258 17.85 2.32 -28.86
CA LYS A 258 18.03 1.90 -30.25
C LYS A 258 16.69 1.58 -30.96
N GLU A 259 15.77 0.92 -30.27
CA GLU A 259 14.47 0.53 -30.87
C GLU A 259 13.57 1.72 -31.16
N TYR A 260 13.55 2.71 -30.25
CA TYR A 260 12.72 3.90 -30.36
C TYR A 260 13.45 5.09 -30.98
N ASN A 261 14.69 4.91 -31.42
CA ASN A 261 15.55 5.96 -31.98
C ASN A 261 15.61 7.22 -31.08
N ILE A 262 15.83 7.00 -29.77
CA ILE A 262 15.95 8.11 -28.81
C ILE A 262 17.27 8.83 -29.04
N ASP A 263 17.22 10.15 -29.22
CA ASP A 263 18.41 10.98 -29.36
C ASP A 263 19.13 11.13 -28.02
N THR A 264 20.29 10.46 -27.90
CA THR A 264 21.08 10.46 -26.68
C THR A 264 21.89 11.74 -26.45
N SER A 265 21.85 12.69 -27.39
CA SER A 265 22.44 14.03 -27.22
C SER A 265 21.55 14.98 -26.42
N LEU A 266 20.27 14.64 -26.26
CA LEU A 266 19.32 15.39 -25.44
C LEU A 266 19.56 15.17 -23.93
N GLU A 267 19.04 16.07 -23.12
CA GLU A 267 18.97 15.91 -21.67
C GLU A 267 18.20 14.64 -21.27
N LEU A 268 18.59 14.00 -20.16
CA LEU A 268 17.96 12.75 -19.70
C LEU A 268 16.44 12.91 -19.44
N SER A 269 16.02 14.04 -18.89
CA SER A 269 14.60 14.34 -18.68
C SER A 269 13.81 14.33 -20.00
N GLU A 270 14.43 14.82 -21.07
CA GLU A 270 13.82 14.87 -22.40
C GLU A 270 13.81 13.50 -23.08
N GLN A 271 14.91 12.74 -22.96
CA GLN A 271 14.96 11.34 -23.40
C GLN A 271 13.86 10.51 -22.72
N TYR A 272 13.67 10.69 -21.40
CA TYR A 272 12.64 10.01 -20.62
C TYR A 272 11.23 10.41 -21.07
N ARG A 273 10.97 11.70 -21.27
CA ARG A 273 9.67 12.22 -21.74
C ARG A 273 9.31 11.61 -23.10
N ILE A 274 10.21 11.73 -24.08
CA ILE A 274 10.01 11.23 -25.44
C ILE A 274 9.76 9.72 -25.41
N TYR A 275 10.56 8.96 -24.67
CA TYR A 275 10.37 7.51 -24.57
C TYR A 275 9.00 7.14 -24.02
N ASN A 276 8.55 7.75 -22.92
CA ASN A 276 7.24 7.44 -22.34
C ASN A 276 6.09 7.80 -23.28
N GLU A 277 6.17 8.91 -24.03
CA GLU A 277 5.19 9.26 -25.04
C GLU A 277 5.11 8.22 -26.17
N LEU A 278 6.26 7.73 -26.63
CA LEU A 278 6.33 6.68 -27.65
C LEU A 278 5.81 5.34 -27.14
N LEU A 279 6.14 4.99 -25.89
CA LEU A 279 5.67 3.77 -25.24
C LEU A 279 4.13 3.78 -25.12
N GLU A 280 3.55 4.88 -24.66
CA GLU A 280 2.09 5.04 -24.54
C GLU A 280 1.39 5.01 -25.91
N LYS A 281 1.97 5.64 -26.94
CA LYS A 281 1.45 5.53 -28.32
C LYS A 281 1.45 4.08 -28.81
N LYS A 282 2.52 3.32 -28.51
CA LYS A 282 2.63 1.90 -28.89
C LYS A 282 1.61 1.02 -28.16
N LYS A 283 1.32 1.32 -26.88
CA LYS A 283 0.28 0.61 -26.11
C LYS A 283 -1.11 0.82 -26.71
N LYS A 284 -1.45 2.06 -27.10
CA LYS A 284 -2.75 2.40 -27.69
C LYS A 284 -2.97 1.85 -29.11
N ALA A 285 -1.89 1.46 -29.79
CA ALA A 285 -1.94 0.92 -31.15
C ALA A 285 -2.12 -0.61 -31.22
N LYS A 286 -2.13 -1.30 -30.07
CA LYS A 286 -2.39 -2.74 -29.94
C LYS A 286 -3.83 -3.00 -29.55
#